data_AF-A0A7V8YH54-F1
#
_entry.id   AF-A0A7V8YH54-F1
#
_cell.length_a   1.000
_cell.length_b   1.000
_cell.length_c   1.000
_cell.angle_alpha   90.00
_cell.angle_beta   90.00
_cell.angle_gamma   90.00
#
_symmetry.space_group_name_H-M   'P 1'
#
loop_
_entity.id
_entity.type
_entity.pdbx_description
1 polymer ?
#
loop_
_entity_poly.entity_id
_entity_poly.type
_entity_poly.pdbx_seq_one_letter_code
_entity_poly.pdbx_strand_id
1 'polypeptide(L)' 'VVAAEHRSQLRNRDAARRRLALLLADATAPDPPPRRPTRPSKRAKARRVDEKTHRGQIKRLRGRPDE' A
#
# COMPACT_ATOMS: atom_id res chain seq x y z
N VAL A 1 -32.95 -5.29 -1.68
CA VAL A 1 -32.55 -5.20 -0.25
C VAL A 1 -33.76 -5.52 0.61
N VAL A 2 -33.69 -6.56 1.44
CA VAL A 2 -34.80 -7.01 2.30
C VAL A 2 -34.41 -6.79 3.77
N ALA A 3 -35.37 -6.39 4.61
CA ALA A 3 -35.22 -6.27 6.06
C ALA A 3 -36.51 -6.73 6.75
N ALA A 4 -36.38 -7.60 7.76
CA ALA A 4 -37.48 -8.20 8.51
C ALA A 4 -37.12 -8.37 10.01
N GLU A 5 -36.29 -7.46 10.51
CA GLU A 5 -35.62 -7.52 11.82
C GLU A 5 -36.51 -7.00 12.95
N HIS A 6 -37.54 -6.24 12.59
CA HIS A 6 -38.45 -5.59 13.51
C HIS A 6 -39.89 -6.02 13.26
N ARG A 7 -40.71 -6.00 14.31
CA ARG A 7 -42.17 -6.19 14.19
C ARG A 7 -42.85 -5.06 13.42
N SER A 8 -42.27 -3.85 13.45
CA SER A 8 -42.79 -2.67 12.76
C SER A 8 -42.31 -2.60 11.31
N GLN A 9 -43.26 -2.50 10.37
CA GLN A 9 -42.96 -2.32 8.95
C GLN A 9 -42.20 -1.02 8.67
N LEU A 10 -42.52 0.07 9.37
CA LEU A 10 -41.79 1.34 9.22
C LEU A 10 -40.31 1.16 9.54
N ARG A 11 -40.00 0.52 10.67
CA ARG A 11 -38.60 0.26 11.07
C ARG A 11 -37.88 -0.64 10.06
N ASN A 12 -38.57 -1.65 9.53
CA ASN A 12 -38.01 -2.52 8.47
C ASN A 12 -37.76 -1.75 7.17
N ARG A 13 -38.65 -0.83 6.78
CA ARG A 13 -38.45 0.03 5.61
C ARG A 13 -37.23 0.94 5.78
N ASP A 14 -37.07 1.51 6.97
CA ASP A 14 -35.92 2.37 7.26
C ASP A 14 -34.61 1.59 7.32
N ALA A 15 -34.64 0.35 7.83
CA ALA A 15 -33.49 -0.55 7.79
C ALA A 15 -33.12 -0.94 6.35
N ALA A 16 -34.11 -1.29 5.51
CA ALA A 16 -33.89 -1.61 4.10
C ALA A 16 -33.33 -0.41 3.32
N ARG A 17 -33.84 0.80 3.56
CA ARG A 17 -33.33 2.03 2.96
C ARG A 17 -31.89 2.31 3.35
N ARG A 18 -31.54 2.16 4.64
CA ARG A 18 -30.16 2.32 5.13
C ARG A 18 -29.19 1.34 4.48
N ARG A 19 -29.57 0.05 4.44
CA ARG A 19 -28.78 -1.00 3.77
C ARG A 19 -28.58 -0.71 2.28
N LEU A 20 -29.61 -0.27 1.58
CA LEU A 20 -29.51 0.12 0.17
C LEU A 20 -28.58 1.32 -0.03
N ALA A 21 -28.70 2.35 0.81
CA ALA A 21 -27.84 3.53 0.74
C ALA A 21 -26.36 3.18 0.95
N LEU A 22 -26.05 2.28 1.89
CA LEU A 22 -24.67 1.81 2.10
C LEU A 22 -24.13 1.07 0.87
N LEU A 23 -24.90 0.14 0.30
CA LEU A 23 -24.49 -0.58 -0.90
C LEU A 23 -24.24 0.35 -2.09
N LEU A 24 -25.10 1.36 -2.26
CA LEU A 24 -24.90 2.37 -3.31
C LEU A 24 -23.69 3.23 -3.03
N ALA A 25 -23.47 3.66 -1.78
CA ALA A 25 -22.30 4.45 -1.41
C ALA A 25 -21.00 3.71 -1.70
N ASP A 26 -20.92 2.42 -1.34
CA ASP A 26 -19.75 1.58 -1.60
C ASP A 26 -19.55 1.32 -3.10
N ALA A 27 -20.63 1.03 -3.85
CA ALA A 27 -20.55 0.73 -5.27
C ALA A 27 -20.23 1.95 -6.14
N THR A 28 -20.61 3.15 -5.68
CA THR A 28 -20.36 4.42 -6.37
C THR A 28 -19.14 5.16 -5.81
N ALA A 29 -18.46 4.60 -4.81
CA ALA A 29 -17.25 5.18 -4.27
C ALA A 29 -16.22 5.35 -5.39
N PRO A 30 -15.51 6.49 -5.45
CA PRO A 30 -14.44 6.66 -6.41
C PRO A 30 -13.34 5.64 -6.14
N ASP A 31 -12.62 5.27 -7.19
CA ASP A 31 -11.45 4.42 -7.07
C ASP A 31 -10.47 5.00 -6.03
N PRO A 32 -9.79 4.14 -5.25
CA PRO A 32 -8.81 4.61 -4.28
C PRO A 32 -7.70 5.41 -4.99
N PRO A 33 -7.11 6.40 -4.31
CA PRO A 33 -6.07 7.21 -4.91
C PRO A 33 -4.92 6.32 -5.40
N PRO A 34 -4.37 6.57 -6.60
CA PRO A 34 -3.35 5.72 -7.17
C PRO A 34 -2.13 5.70 -6.25
N ARG A 35 -1.60 4.50 -6.02
CA ARG A 35 -0.39 4.32 -5.21
C ARG A 35 0.77 5.07 -5.85
N ARG A 36 1.37 5.98 -5.11
CA ARG A 36 2.62 6.64 -5.51
C ARG A 36 3.82 5.78 -5.12
N PRO A 37 4.70 5.39 -6.07
CA PRO A 37 5.87 4.60 -5.74
C PRO A 37 6.79 5.39 -4.80
N THR A 38 7.25 4.72 -3.75
CA THR A 38 8.18 5.32 -2.78
C THR A 38 9.61 5.25 -3.33
N ARG A 39 10.38 6.33 -3.15
CA ARG A 39 11.81 6.32 -3.45
C ARG A 39 12.54 5.36 -2.49
N PRO A 40 13.69 4.77 -2.88
CA PRO A 40 14.54 4.02 -1.96
C PRO A 40 14.90 4.85 -0.72
N SER A 41 14.91 4.20 0.44
CA SER A 41 15.22 4.87 1.70
C SER A 41 16.65 5.42 1.72
N LYS A 42 16.90 6.45 2.55
CA LYS A 42 18.26 7.00 2.74
C LYS A 42 19.26 5.90 3.14
N ARG A 43 18.84 4.98 4.02
CA ARG A 43 19.65 3.84 4.47
C ARG A 43 19.99 2.88 3.32
N ALA A 44 19.04 2.59 2.44
CA ALA A 44 19.30 1.74 1.27
C ALA A 44 20.31 2.39 0.33
N LYS A 45 20.22 3.71 0.13
CA LYS A 45 21.20 4.46 -0.67
C LYS A 45 22.61 4.46 -0.05
N ALA A 46 22.71 4.65 1.26
CA ALA A 46 23.98 4.59 2.01
C ALA A 46 24.64 3.21 1.86
N ARG A 47 23.90 2.13 2.18
CA ARG A 47 24.39 0.76 2.04
C ARG A 47 24.93 0.44 0.65
N ARG A 48 24.22 0.86 -0.39
CA ARG A 48 24.68 0.67 -1.78
C ARG A 48 26.03 1.34 -2.04
N VAL A 49 26.26 2.54 -1.50
CA VAL A 49 27.54 3.25 -1.66
C VAL A 49 28.63 2.56 -0.84
N ASP A 50 28.34 2.16 0.38
CA ASP A 50 29.29 1.47 1.26
C ASP A 50 29.74 0.13 0.64
N GLU A 51 28.78 -0.66 0.14
CA GLU A 51 29.04 -1.91 -0.57
C GLU A 51 29.89 -1.68 -1.83
N LYS A 52 29.59 -0.63 -2.60
CA LYS A 52 30.40 -0.25 -3.78
C LYS A 52 31.85 0.06 -3.37
N THR A 53 32.04 0.82 -2.31
CA THR A 53 33.37 1.19 -1.79
C THR A 53 34.13 -0.04 -1.30
N HIS A 54 33.49 -0.86 -0.47
CA HIS A 54 34.06 -2.10 0.06
C HIS A 54 34.49 -3.05 -1.07
N ARG A 55 33.64 -3.24 -2.10
CA ARG A 55 34.00 -4.04 -3.28
C ARG A 55 35.17 -3.45 -4.06
N GLY A 56 35.26 -2.12 -4.14
CA GLY A 56 36.40 -1.43 -4.74
C GLY A 56 37.71 -1.69 -4.00
N GLN A 57 37.68 -1.62 -2.67
CA GLN A 57 38.84 -1.93 -1.82
C GLN A 57 39.29 -3.39 -2.01
N ILE A 58 38.36 -4.35 -1.95
CA ILE A 58 38.65 -5.77 -2.21
C ILE A 58 39.31 -5.96 -3.58
N LYS A 59 38.84 -5.27 -4.62
CA LYS A 59 39.42 -5.39 -5.96
C LYS A 59 40.82 -4.78 -6.05
N ARG A 60 41.10 -3.67 -5.36
CA ARG A 60 42.45 -3.08 -5.31
C ARG A 60 43.48 -4.02 -4.71
N LEU A 61 43.09 -4.73 -3.65
CA LEU A 61 43.95 -5.75 -3.01
C LEU A 61 44.25 -6.96 -3.91
N ARG A 62 43.53 -7.13 -5.03
CA ARG A 62 43.78 -8.17 -6.04
C ARG A 62 44.66 -7.70 -7.20
N GLY A 63 45.08 -6.43 -7.20
CA GLY A 63 46.05 -5.95 -8.19
C GLY A 63 47.33 -6.79 -8.14
N ARG A 64 48.01 -6.95 -9.28
CA ARG A 64 49.35 -7.54 -9.28
C ARG A 64 50.25 -6.70 -8.36
N PRO A 65 51.13 -7.33 -7.55
CA PRO A 65 52.14 -6.57 -6.83
C PRO A 65 52.98 -5.79 -7.85
N ASP A 66 53.30 -4.54 -7.53
CA ASP A 66 54.34 -3.82 -8.24
C ASP A 66 55.68 -4.56 -8.02
N GLU A 67 56.53 -4.65 -9.05
CA GLU A 67 57.85 -5.31 -8.99
C GLU A 67 58.72 -4.82 -7.82
#